data_AF-A0A966U2Z0-F1
#
_entry.id   AF-A0A966U2Z0-F1
#
_cell.length_a   1.000
_cell.length_b   1.000
_cell.length_c   1.000
_cell.angle_alpha   90.00
_cell.angle_beta   90.00
_cell.angle_gamma   90.00
#
_symmetry.space_group_name_H-M   'P 1'
#
loop_
_entity.id
_entity.type
_entity.pdbx_description
1 polymer ?
#
loop_
_entity_poly.entity_id
_entity_poly.type
_entity_poly.pdbx_seq_one_letter_code
_entity_poly.pdbx_strand_id
1 'polypeptide(L)'
;ALHEMARLIATLHDDQGRVAVEGFDAGARPITNSLRAECASLPLDEAAWYAQFNASPFGDPAYTVRERTTLRPTVEVNGMWGGYTGQGGKTVTPAEAHAKLTMRLVPGQDPAAAQAAVKAHLEHHAPSGVTLEFSGRPGGTRAYTLGADHPLRAAAAAVLRRGKGAEPAVMRLGGTVPITTLFQEQLGMDSLMFGLASADEDAHAPNEFFRLSSLEEGLRLWPLLLTELAEIPPGAFRRTA
;
A
#
# COMPACT_ATOMS: atom_id res chain seq x y z
N ALA A 1 -17.14 -11.09 24.49
CA ALA A 1 -16.47 -11.03 23.18
C ALA A 1 -15.71 -9.73 22.90
N LEU A 2 -16.31 -8.54 23.07
CA LEU A 2 -15.65 -7.27 22.71
C LEU A 2 -14.29 -7.03 23.41
N HIS A 3 -14.18 -7.31 24.71
CA HIS A 3 -12.90 -7.19 25.43
C HIS A 3 -11.82 -8.10 24.85
N GLU A 4 -12.16 -9.33 24.48
CA GLU A 4 -11.19 -10.27 23.91
C GLU A 4 -10.81 -9.89 22.48
N MET A 5 -11.75 -9.40 21.66
CA MET A 5 -11.44 -8.84 20.34
C MET A 5 -10.47 -7.67 20.45
N ALA A 6 -10.71 -6.73 21.37
CA ALA A 6 -9.82 -5.58 21.59
C ALA A 6 -8.40 -6.04 21.99
N ARG A 7 -8.29 -7.04 22.88
CA ARG A 7 -7.00 -7.62 23.27
C ARG A 7 -6.28 -8.27 22.11
N LEU A 8 -6.97 -9.11 21.32
CA LEU A 8 -6.42 -9.78 20.15
C LEU A 8 -5.93 -8.77 19.09
N ILE A 9 -6.72 -7.75 18.82
CA ILE A 9 -6.35 -6.70 17.87
C ILE A 9 -5.12 -5.92 18.35
N ALA A 10 -5.04 -5.66 19.65
CA ALA A 10 -3.88 -4.99 20.24
C ALA A 10 -2.58 -5.79 20.11
N THR A 11 -2.63 -7.13 19.93
CA THR A 11 -1.40 -7.93 19.73
C THR A 11 -0.85 -7.87 18.31
N LEU A 12 -1.59 -7.31 17.33
CA LEU A 12 -1.13 -7.23 15.94
C LEU A 12 0.03 -6.26 15.76
N HIS A 13 0.17 -5.30 16.67
CA HIS A 13 1.29 -4.37 16.72
C HIS A 13 1.89 -4.32 18.12
N ASP A 14 3.16 -3.93 18.19
CA ASP A 14 3.78 -3.59 19.47
C ASP A 14 3.55 -2.12 19.86
N ASP A 15 4.09 -1.75 21.02
CA ASP A 15 3.98 -0.40 21.60
C ASP A 15 4.62 0.70 20.74
N GLN A 16 5.40 0.34 19.71
CA GLN A 16 6.02 1.26 18.76
C GLN A 16 5.29 1.26 17.41
N GLY A 17 4.19 0.51 17.26
CA GLY A 17 3.43 0.40 16.03
C GLY A 17 4.12 -0.45 14.96
N ARG A 18 5.06 -1.33 15.34
CA ARG A 18 5.61 -2.36 14.44
C ARG A 18 4.63 -3.52 14.37
N VAL A 19 4.46 -4.12 13.20
CA VAL A 19 3.66 -5.36 13.09
C VAL A 19 4.34 -6.46 13.90
N ALA A 20 3.65 -6.98 14.91
CA ALA A 20 4.16 -7.98 15.85
C ALA A 20 3.83 -9.42 15.46
N VAL A 21 3.30 -9.62 14.25
CA VAL A 21 2.90 -10.93 13.71
C VAL A 21 4.12 -11.67 13.18
N GLU A 22 4.48 -12.77 13.83
CA GLU A 22 5.61 -13.61 13.42
C GLU A 22 5.43 -14.14 11.98
N GLY A 23 6.48 -14.00 11.16
CA GLY A 23 6.46 -14.45 9.77
C GLY A 23 5.64 -13.58 8.81
N PHE A 24 5.04 -12.48 9.27
CA PHE A 24 4.23 -11.61 8.41
C PHE A 24 5.03 -11.01 7.25
N ASP A 25 6.25 -10.55 7.51
CA ASP A 25 7.15 -9.95 6.52
C ASP A 25 8.04 -10.98 5.80
N ALA A 26 7.77 -12.28 5.94
CA ALA A 26 8.53 -13.32 5.26
C ALA A 26 8.52 -13.11 3.73
N GLY A 27 9.73 -13.13 3.16
CA GLY A 27 9.94 -12.90 1.72
C GLY A 27 9.94 -11.42 1.30
N ALA A 28 9.65 -10.47 2.21
CA ALA A 28 9.78 -9.05 1.91
C ALA A 28 11.21 -8.73 1.47
N ARG A 29 11.33 -8.07 0.31
CA ARG A 29 12.65 -7.64 -0.19
C ARG A 29 13.26 -6.60 0.76
N PRO A 30 14.56 -6.67 1.05
CA PRO A 30 15.23 -5.67 1.88
C PRO A 30 15.09 -4.26 1.32
N ILE A 31 14.92 -3.29 2.23
CA ILE A 31 14.95 -1.87 1.88
C ILE A 31 16.40 -1.41 1.76
N THR A 32 16.89 -1.22 0.54
CA THR A 32 18.26 -0.79 0.25
C THR A 32 18.45 0.72 0.48
N ASN A 33 19.70 1.16 0.65
CA ASN A 33 20.02 2.60 0.74
C ASN A 33 19.58 3.38 -0.51
N SER A 34 19.69 2.78 -1.69
CA SER A 34 19.20 3.39 -2.93
C SER A 34 17.69 3.61 -2.91
N LEU A 35 16.93 2.64 -2.38
CA LEU A 35 15.48 2.76 -2.25
C LEU A 35 15.09 3.81 -1.19
N ARG A 36 15.83 3.90 -0.09
CA ARG A 36 15.65 4.97 0.91
C ARG A 36 15.93 6.34 0.32
N ALA A 37 16.99 6.48 -0.49
CA ALA A 37 17.32 7.73 -1.18
C ALA A 37 16.24 8.13 -2.22
N GLU A 38 15.74 7.17 -3.01
CA GLU A 38 14.62 7.40 -3.94
C GLU A 38 13.35 7.84 -3.18
N CYS A 39 13.04 7.17 -2.06
CA CYS A 39 11.92 7.54 -1.19
C CYS A 39 12.04 8.96 -0.63
N ALA A 40 13.25 9.35 -0.22
CA ALA A 40 13.54 10.66 0.35
C ALA A 40 13.61 11.80 -0.68
N SER A 41 13.70 11.51 -1.99
CA SER A 41 13.75 12.54 -3.03
C SER A 41 12.44 13.31 -3.18
N LEU A 42 11.35 12.80 -2.59
CA LEU A 42 10.05 13.48 -2.47
C LEU A 42 9.86 13.95 -1.03
N PRO A 43 10.32 15.18 -0.70
CA PRO A 43 10.23 15.69 0.65
C PRO A 43 8.77 15.70 1.12
N LEU A 44 8.58 15.31 2.38
CA LEU A 44 7.31 15.36 3.08
C LEU A 44 7.49 16.25 4.30
N ASP A 45 6.72 17.33 4.39
CA ASP A 45 6.54 18.02 5.66
C ASP A 45 5.64 17.14 6.54
N GLU A 46 6.26 16.31 7.39
CA GLU A 46 5.52 15.39 8.25
C GLU A 46 4.60 16.13 9.22
N ALA A 47 5.03 17.29 9.73
CA ALA A 47 4.21 18.07 10.66
C ALA A 47 2.94 18.59 9.98
N ALA A 48 3.07 19.17 8.78
CA ALA A 48 1.93 19.61 7.99
C ALA A 48 1.05 18.44 7.53
N TRP A 49 1.63 17.27 7.26
CA TRP A 49 0.88 16.07 6.88
C TRP A 49 0.04 15.53 8.04
N TYR A 50 0.61 15.38 9.24
CA TYR A 50 -0.13 14.93 10.42
C TYR A 50 -1.19 15.94 10.88
N ALA A 51 -0.93 17.25 10.72
CA ALA A 51 -1.89 18.30 11.05
C ALA A 51 -3.20 18.19 10.24
N GLN A 52 -3.14 17.71 8.99
CA GLN A 52 -4.35 17.50 8.15
C GLN A 52 -5.31 16.47 8.75
N PHE A 53 -4.81 15.53 9.56
CA PHE A 53 -5.60 14.46 10.17
C PHE A 53 -5.86 14.70 11.66
N ASN A 54 -5.42 15.83 12.23
CA ASN A 54 -5.38 16.07 13.68
C ASN A 54 -4.70 14.91 14.44
N ALA A 55 -3.62 14.37 13.86
CA ALA A 55 -2.92 13.20 14.37
C ALA A 55 -1.50 13.57 14.86
N SER A 56 -0.87 12.63 15.58
CA SER A 56 0.54 12.72 15.98
C SER A 56 1.36 11.61 15.31
N PRO A 57 2.67 11.81 15.08
CA PRO A 57 3.53 10.77 14.56
C PRO A 57 3.50 9.49 15.40
N PHE A 58 3.22 8.36 14.74
CA PHE A 58 3.22 7.04 15.35
C PHE A 58 3.53 5.96 14.31
N GLY A 59 4.14 4.86 14.76
CA GLY A 59 4.62 3.75 13.93
C GLY A 59 6.11 3.50 14.09
N ASP A 60 6.60 2.42 13.48
CA ASP A 60 8.00 1.95 13.61
C ASP A 60 9.01 3.11 13.52
N PRO A 61 9.75 3.42 14.60
CA PRO A 61 10.64 4.58 14.65
C PRO A 61 11.89 4.42 13.76
N ALA A 62 12.18 3.20 13.28
CA ALA A 62 13.29 2.97 12.36
C ALA A 62 13.02 3.45 10.92
N TYR A 63 11.81 3.96 10.66
CA TYR A 63 11.35 4.35 9.33
C TYR A 63 10.61 5.69 9.36
N THR A 64 10.84 6.51 8.33
CA THR A 64 10.11 7.77 8.14
C THR A 64 8.65 7.51 7.78
N VAL A 65 7.79 8.54 7.83
CA VAL A 65 6.38 8.40 7.42
C VAL A 65 6.27 7.89 5.99
N ARG A 66 7.11 8.39 5.08
CA ARG A 66 7.10 7.96 3.68
C ARG A 66 7.51 6.49 3.55
N GLU A 67 8.55 6.07 4.26
CA GLU A 67 8.98 4.67 4.25
C GLU A 67 7.88 3.75 4.81
N ARG A 68 7.23 4.13 5.92
CA ARG A 68 6.11 3.35 6.49
C ARG A 68 4.93 3.23 5.54
N THR A 69 4.57 4.30 4.84
CA THR A 69 3.40 4.34 3.95
C THR A 69 3.64 3.72 2.57
N THR A 70 4.90 3.47 2.17
CA THR A 70 5.23 3.04 0.80
C THR A 70 6.18 1.85 0.68
N LEU A 71 7.00 1.59 1.71
CA LEU A 71 8.05 0.55 1.69
C LEU A 71 7.86 -0.54 2.75
N ARG A 72 6.97 -0.34 3.72
CA ARG A 72 6.70 -1.32 4.79
C ARG A 72 5.35 -1.98 4.60
N PRO A 73 5.22 -3.28 4.92
CA PRO A 73 3.92 -3.92 4.99
C PRO A 73 3.19 -3.50 6.26
N THR A 74 1.86 -3.54 6.25
CA THR A 74 1.03 -3.14 7.38
C THR A 74 -0.17 -4.08 7.58
N VAL A 75 -0.73 -4.09 8.80
CA VAL A 75 -1.94 -4.84 9.17
C VAL A 75 -2.95 -3.88 9.80
N GLU A 76 -3.90 -3.37 9.03
CA GLU A 76 -4.82 -2.33 9.50
C GLU A 76 -6.18 -2.87 9.95
N VAL A 77 -6.75 -2.25 10.98
CA VAL A 77 -8.13 -2.49 11.42
C VAL A 77 -9.05 -1.52 10.70
N ASN A 78 -9.87 -2.03 9.78
CA ASN A 78 -10.82 -1.21 9.01
C ASN A 78 -12.17 -1.07 9.71
N GLY A 79 -12.47 -1.94 10.66
CA GLY A 79 -13.70 -1.89 11.44
C GLY A 79 -13.68 -2.94 12.53
N MET A 80 -14.32 -2.62 13.65
CA MET A 80 -14.49 -3.52 14.79
C MET A 80 -15.87 -3.26 15.39
N TRP A 81 -16.67 -4.31 15.57
CA TRP A 81 -18.06 -4.17 16.05
C TRP A 81 -18.54 -5.37 16.86
N GLY A 82 -19.61 -5.16 17.62
CA GLY A 82 -20.30 -6.14 18.45
C GLY A 82 -21.21 -5.44 19.46
N GLY A 83 -22.15 -6.18 20.05
CA GLY A 83 -23.07 -5.61 21.06
C GLY A 83 -24.00 -4.51 20.54
N TYR A 84 -24.20 -3.47 21.34
CA TYR A 84 -25.10 -2.36 21.03
C TYR A 84 -24.34 -1.19 20.41
N THR A 85 -24.63 -0.88 19.14
CA THR A 85 -23.96 0.19 18.37
C THR A 85 -24.88 1.36 18.03
N GLY A 86 -26.09 1.41 18.62
CA GLY A 86 -27.08 2.46 18.41
C GLY A 86 -26.91 3.66 19.36
N GLN A 87 -27.81 4.64 19.24
CA GLN A 87 -27.81 5.81 20.13
C GLN A 87 -28.23 5.46 21.56
N GLY A 88 -27.61 6.08 22.55
CA GLY A 88 -27.92 5.87 23.97
C GLY A 88 -27.19 4.65 24.57
N GLY A 89 -27.62 4.24 25.76
CA GLY A 89 -27.00 3.14 26.52
C GLY A 89 -27.83 1.87 26.50
N LYS A 90 -27.17 0.71 26.47
CA LYS A 90 -27.79 -0.60 26.69
C LYS A 90 -26.85 -1.50 27.51
N THR A 91 -27.36 -2.03 28.62
CA THR A 91 -26.62 -2.91 29.54
C THR A 91 -26.64 -4.36 29.03
N VAL A 92 -25.96 -4.61 27.90
CA VAL A 92 -25.84 -5.94 27.29
C VAL A 92 -24.39 -6.43 27.31
N THR A 93 -24.20 -7.73 27.55
CA THR A 93 -22.89 -8.39 27.38
C THR A 93 -22.91 -9.18 26.06
N PRO A 94 -22.22 -8.70 25.01
CA PRO A 94 -22.28 -9.38 23.71
C PRO A 94 -21.51 -10.70 23.70
N ALA A 95 -22.17 -11.71 23.14
CA ALA A 95 -21.62 -13.04 22.91
C ALA A 95 -20.61 -13.07 21.74
N GLU A 96 -20.73 -12.16 20.78
CA GLU A 96 -19.89 -12.10 19.59
C GLU A 96 -19.27 -10.71 19.38
N ALA A 97 -18.13 -10.69 18.70
CA ALA A 97 -17.43 -9.49 18.25
C ALA A 97 -16.70 -9.81 16.96
N HIS A 98 -16.56 -8.81 16.10
CA HIS A 98 -15.98 -8.96 14.77
C HIS A 98 -14.97 -7.84 14.50
N ALA A 99 -13.99 -8.13 13.67
CA ALA A 99 -13.08 -7.15 13.11
C ALA A 99 -12.86 -7.40 11.62
N LYS A 100 -12.64 -6.32 10.87
CA LYS A 100 -12.19 -6.35 9.47
C LYS A 100 -10.75 -5.88 9.41
N LEU A 101 -9.88 -6.72 8.87
CA LEU A 101 -8.47 -6.44 8.72
C LEU A 101 -8.10 -6.33 7.24
N THR A 102 -7.20 -5.40 6.92
CA THR A 102 -6.55 -5.29 5.61
C THR A 102 -5.05 -5.34 5.79
N MET A 103 -4.37 -6.07 4.91
CA MET A 103 -2.92 -6.08 4.86
C MET A 103 -2.43 -5.32 3.65
N ARG A 104 -1.43 -4.46 3.83
CA ARG A 104 -0.61 -3.94 2.74
C ARG A 104 0.67 -4.75 2.68
N LEU A 105 0.99 -5.25 1.49
CA LEU A 105 2.16 -6.08 1.25
C LEU A 105 3.20 -5.29 0.46
N VAL A 106 4.45 -5.72 0.56
CA VAL A 106 5.61 -5.18 -0.16
C VAL A 106 6.22 -6.25 -1.08
N PRO A 107 7.03 -5.86 -2.08
CA PRO A 107 7.55 -6.81 -3.05
C PRO A 107 8.27 -8.00 -2.41
N GLY A 108 7.97 -9.20 -2.90
CA GLY A 108 8.53 -10.47 -2.44
C GLY A 108 7.63 -11.25 -1.46
N GLN A 109 6.66 -10.60 -0.80
CA GLN A 109 5.72 -11.30 0.06
C GLN A 109 4.72 -12.16 -0.72
N ASP A 110 4.32 -13.28 -0.11
CA ASP A 110 3.21 -14.11 -0.54
C ASP A 110 1.93 -13.74 0.24
N PRO A 111 0.82 -13.34 -0.44
CA PRO A 111 -0.37 -12.92 0.27
C PRO A 111 -1.07 -14.03 1.07
N ALA A 112 -0.98 -15.29 0.62
CA ALA A 112 -1.57 -16.41 1.36
C ALA A 112 -0.74 -16.71 2.61
N ALA A 113 0.60 -16.64 2.51
CA ALA A 113 1.48 -16.77 3.68
C ALA A 113 1.25 -15.65 4.70
N ALA A 114 1.11 -14.39 4.25
CA ALA A 114 0.82 -13.27 5.13
C ALA A 114 -0.55 -13.42 5.84
N GLN A 115 -1.58 -13.86 5.11
CA GLN A 115 -2.89 -14.19 5.68
C GLN A 115 -2.79 -15.31 6.73
N ALA A 116 -2.02 -16.37 6.44
CA ALA A 116 -1.81 -17.48 7.36
C ALA A 116 -1.07 -17.05 8.63
N ALA A 117 -0.05 -16.20 8.50
CA ALA A 117 0.69 -15.66 9.64
C ALA A 117 -0.22 -14.86 10.58
N VAL A 118 -1.06 -13.97 10.05
CA VAL A 118 -2.01 -13.20 10.87
C VAL A 118 -3.04 -14.10 11.56
N LYS A 119 -3.56 -15.13 10.87
CA LYS A 119 -4.50 -16.09 11.46
C LYS A 119 -3.85 -16.87 12.61
N ALA A 120 -2.68 -17.44 12.36
CA ALA A 120 -1.93 -18.19 13.37
C ALA A 120 -1.60 -17.32 14.59
N HIS A 121 -1.24 -16.06 14.38
CA HIS A 121 -1.00 -15.09 15.45
C HIS A 121 -2.24 -14.85 16.31
N LEU A 122 -3.39 -14.62 15.68
CA LEU A 122 -4.65 -14.40 16.41
C LEU A 122 -5.11 -15.66 17.16
N GLU A 123 -4.96 -16.84 16.55
CA GLU A 123 -5.24 -18.13 17.20
C GLU A 123 -4.32 -18.39 18.38
N HIS A 124 -3.03 -18.08 18.25
CA HIS A 124 -2.05 -18.22 19.33
C HIS A 124 -2.38 -17.34 20.54
N HIS A 125 -2.85 -16.12 20.31
CA HIS A 125 -3.20 -15.17 21.36
C HIS A 125 -4.65 -15.32 21.87
N ALA A 126 -5.45 -16.22 21.29
CA ALA A 126 -6.83 -16.44 21.71
C ALA A 126 -6.88 -17.06 23.10
N PRO A 127 -7.55 -16.44 24.09
CA PRO A 127 -7.67 -17.02 25.41
C PRO A 127 -8.62 -18.22 25.39
N SER A 128 -8.49 -19.09 26.40
CA SER A 128 -9.39 -20.23 26.58
C SER A 128 -10.87 -19.80 26.58
N GLY A 129 -11.70 -20.49 25.81
CA GLY A 129 -13.13 -20.22 25.67
C GLY A 129 -13.50 -19.23 24.56
N VAL A 130 -12.52 -18.66 23.85
CA VAL A 130 -12.76 -17.88 22.63
C VAL A 130 -12.64 -18.79 21.41
N THR A 131 -13.62 -18.72 20.51
CA THR A 131 -13.57 -19.35 19.20
C THR A 131 -13.39 -18.27 18.14
N LEU A 132 -12.47 -18.48 17.21
CA LEU A 132 -12.22 -17.56 16.09
C LEU A 132 -12.71 -18.16 14.78
N GLU A 133 -13.38 -17.34 13.99
CA GLU A 133 -13.77 -17.67 12.63
C GLU A 133 -13.19 -16.63 11.67
N PHE A 134 -12.58 -17.10 10.58
CA PHE A 134 -11.97 -16.24 9.58
C PHE A 134 -12.73 -16.33 8.26
N SER A 135 -13.19 -15.18 7.76
CA SER A 135 -13.80 -15.06 6.43
C SER A 135 -13.08 -13.99 5.61
N GLY A 136 -12.95 -14.20 4.30
CA GLY A 136 -12.27 -13.26 3.41
C GLY A 136 -11.85 -13.87 2.08
N ARG A 137 -11.38 -13.03 1.16
CA ARG A 137 -10.86 -13.46 -0.14
C ARG A 137 -9.50 -14.18 0.04
N PRO A 138 -9.36 -15.44 -0.39
CA PRO A 138 -8.08 -16.14 -0.35
C PRO A 138 -7.08 -15.54 -1.35
N GLY A 139 -5.80 -15.56 -1.02
CA GLY A 139 -4.72 -15.30 -1.97
C GLY A 139 -4.40 -13.83 -2.28
N GLY A 140 -5.17 -12.88 -1.74
CA GLY A 140 -4.85 -11.45 -1.75
C GLY A 140 -4.42 -10.88 -3.12
N THR A 141 -3.54 -9.88 -3.10
CA THR A 141 -2.88 -9.33 -4.30
C THR A 141 -1.43 -9.09 -3.94
N ARG A 142 -0.48 -9.54 -4.78
CA ARG A 142 0.95 -9.28 -4.56
C ARG A 142 1.26 -7.79 -4.69
N ALA A 143 2.35 -7.36 -4.07
CA ALA A 143 2.89 -6.03 -4.32
C ALA A 143 3.61 -6.00 -5.66
N TYR A 144 3.27 -5.02 -6.49
CA TYR A 144 3.92 -4.80 -7.77
C TYR A 144 5.00 -3.72 -7.66
N THR A 145 6.11 -3.91 -8.39
CA THR A 145 7.12 -2.88 -8.55
C THR A 145 7.82 -3.03 -9.89
N LEU A 146 8.12 -1.89 -10.50
CA LEU A 146 8.91 -1.82 -11.73
C LEU A 146 10.40 -1.66 -11.36
N GLY A 147 11.26 -2.51 -11.94
CA GLY A 147 12.71 -2.47 -11.69
C GLY A 147 13.34 -1.12 -12.06
N ALA A 148 14.39 -0.71 -11.33
CA ALA A 148 15.00 0.61 -11.48
C ALA A 148 15.47 0.92 -12.91
N ASP A 149 16.05 -0.08 -13.55
CA ASP A 149 16.62 0.02 -14.90
C ASP A 149 15.62 -0.36 -16.00
N HIS A 150 14.33 -0.51 -15.67
CA HIS A 150 13.34 -0.93 -16.66
C HIS A 150 13.12 0.15 -17.72
N PRO A 151 13.10 -0.17 -19.03
CA PRO A 151 12.99 0.83 -20.10
C PRO A 151 11.76 1.73 -19.99
N LEU A 152 10.63 1.20 -19.52
CA LEU A 152 9.42 2.01 -19.23
C LEU A 152 9.70 3.19 -18.27
N ARG A 153 10.55 3.02 -17.24
CA ARG A 153 10.91 4.12 -16.33
C ARG A 153 11.71 5.19 -17.05
N ALA A 154 12.69 4.77 -17.85
CA ALA A 154 13.54 5.69 -18.61
C ALA A 154 12.72 6.51 -19.61
N ALA A 155 11.80 5.85 -20.35
CA ALA A 155 10.91 6.50 -21.31
C ALA A 155 9.99 7.52 -20.63
N ALA A 156 9.34 7.14 -19.52
CA ALA A 156 8.51 8.05 -18.76
C ALA A 156 9.29 9.26 -18.24
N ALA A 157 10.52 9.01 -17.76
CA ALA A 157 11.37 10.08 -17.28
C ALA A 157 11.77 11.06 -18.39
N ALA A 158 12.14 10.57 -19.56
CA ALA A 158 12.46 11.38 -20.73
C ALA A 158 11.28 12.26 -21.16
N VAL A 159 10.06 11.69 -21.21
CA VAL A 159 8.85 12.42 -21.59
C VAL A 159 8.48 13.48 -20.56
N LEU A 160 8.58 13.17 -19.26
CA LEU A 160 8.30 14.16 -18.21
C LEU A 160 9.33 15.30 -18.21
N ARG A 161 10.62 15.01 -18.43
CA ARG A 161 11.64 16.07 -18.61
C ARG A 161 11.33 16.96 -19.80
N ARG A 162 11.05 16.37 -20.96
CA ARG A 162 10.73 17.12 -22.18
C ARG A 162 9.44 17.93 -22.04
N GLY A 163 8.43 17.34 -21.39
CA GLY A 163 7.11 17.93 -21.28
C GLY A 163 6.97 18.95 -20.15
N LYS A 164 7.63 18.74 -19.01
CA LYS A 164 7.51 19.58 -17.82
C LYS A 164 8.77 20.37 -17.48
N GLY A 165 9.89 20.12 -18.16
CA GLY A 165 11.15 20.82 -17.90
C GLY A 165 11.78 20.51 -16.54
N ALA A 166 11.35 19.44 -15.88
CA ALA A 166 11.76 19.07 -14.53
C ALA A 166 12.13 17.59 -14.45
N GLU A 167 13.04 17.27 -13.54
CA GLU A 167 13.37 15.89 -13.20
C GLU A 167 12.18 15.24 -12.47
N PRO A 168 11.61 14.15 -13.01
CA PRO A 168 10.49 13.48 -12.38
C PRO A 168 10.96 12.69 -11.18
N ALA A 169 10.23 12.82 -10.08
CA ALA A 169 10.45 11.97 -8.94
C ALA A 169 9.80 10.59 -9.16
N VAL A 170 10.46 9.55 -8.67
CA VAL A 170 9.89 8.21 -8.65
C VAL A 170 9.22 8.00 -7.30
N MET A 171 7.95 7.65 -7.34
CA MET A 171 7.15 7.43 -6.13
C MET A 171 6.57 6.02 -6.11
N ARG A 172 6.44 5.49 -4.90
CA ARG A 172 5.63 4.32 -4.60
C ARG A 172 4.37 4.77 -3.88
N LEU A 173 3.31 4.00 -4.04
CA LEU A 173 2.01 4.26 -3.43
C LEU A 173 1.64 3.06 -2.55
N GLY A 174 1.07 3.31 -1.38
CA GLY A 174 0.53 2.27 -0.50
C GLY A 174 -0.80 1.67 -1.00
N GLY A 175 -1.31 2.15 -2.13
CA GLY A 175 -2.51 1.63 -2.77
C GLY A 175 -2.31 0.27 -3.45
N THR A 176 -3.39 -0.31 -3.96
CA THR A 176 -3.33 -1.58 -4.71
C THR A 176 -4.06 -1.43 -6.03
N VAL A 177 -3.38 -1.77 -7.12
CA VAL A 177 -3.93 -1.81 -8.47
C VAL A 177 -3.73 -3.22 -9.03
N PRO A 178 -4.68 -4.15 -8.78
CA PRO A 178 -4.48 -5.59 -9.02
C PRO A 178 -4.15 -5.98 -10.46
N ILE A 179 -4.52 -5.16 -11.45
CA ILE A 179 -4.23 -5.45 -12.85
C ILE A 179 -2.72 -5.50 -13.14
N THR A 180 -1.91 -4.76 -12.39
CA THR A 180 -0.45 -4.72 -12.59
C THR A 180 0.21 -6.07 -12.31
N THR A 181 -0.20 -6.74 -11.24
CA THR A 181 0.24 -8.11 -10.93
C THR A 181 -0.39 -9.11 -11.89
N LEU A 182 -1.64 -8.92 -12.28
CA LEU A 182 -2.30 -9.83 -13.22
C LEU A 182 -1.60 -9.85 -14.58
N PHE A 183 -1.25 -8.69 -15.15
CA PHE A 183 -0.49 -8.64 -16.40
C PHE A 183 0.89 -9.28 -16.27
N GLN A 184 1.56 -9.07 -15.14
CA GLN A 184 2.86 -9.70 -14.89
C GLN A 184 2.75 -11.23 -14.80
N GLU A 185 1.77 -11.75 -14.06
CA GLU A 185 1.61 -13.19 -13.83
C GLU A 185 1.05 -13.92 -15.06
N GLN A 186 0.11 -13.31 -15.79
CA GLN A 186 -0.59 -13.97 -16.89
C GLN A 186 0.09 -13.75 -18.25
N LEU A 187 0.71 -12.59 -18.45
CA LEU A 187 1.30 -12.20 -19.75
C LEU A 187 2.82 -12.03 -19.70
N GLY A 188 3.43 -12.07 -18.51
CA GLY A 188 4.84 -11.73 -18.35
C GLY A 188 5.16 -10.26 -18.66
N MET A 189 4.15 -9.39 -18.63
CA MET A 189 4.28 -7.99 -19.02
C MET A 189 4.40 -7.07 -17.80
N ASP A 190 5.40 -6.20 -17.82
CA ASP A 190 5.54 -5.13 -16.86
C ASP A 190 4.58 -3.96 -17.18
N SER A 191 4.05 -3.35 -16.14
CA SER A 191 3.16 -2.20 -16.19
C SER A 191 3.83 -0.94 -15.65
N LEU A 192 3.58 0.20 -16.29
CA LEU A 192 3.92 1.52 -15.78
C LEU A 192 2.64 2.29 -15.51
N MET A 193 2.51 2.82 -14.29
CA MET A 193 1.46 3.79 -13.99
C MET A 193 1.95 5.19 -14.38
N PHE A 194 1.36 5.75 -15.43
CA PHE A 194 1.65 7.10 -15.91
C PHE A 194 0.42 7.99 -15.69
N GLY A 195 0.23 8.45 -14.45
CA GLY A 195 -0.91 9.27 -14.06
C GLY A 195 -0.58 10.76 -14.00
N LEU A 196 -1.59 11.60 -14.17
CA LEU A 196 -1.51 13.07 -14.06
C LEU A 196 -2.39 13.62 -12.94
N ALA A 197 -2.95 12.73 -12.13
CA ALA A 197 -3.67 13.10 -10.93
C ALA A 197 -2.71 13.65 -9.88
N SER A 198 -3.18 14.61 -9.10
CA SER A 198 -2.43 15.20 -7.98
C SER A 198 -2.89 14.63 -6.64
N ALA A 199 -2.07 14.80 -5.60
CA ALA A 199 -2.31 14.19 -4.30
C ALA A 199 -3.53 14.76 -3.55
N ASP A 200 -4.03 15.93 -3.94
CA ASP A 200 -5.12 16.67 -3.30
C ASP A 200 -6.46 16.54 -4.03
N GLU A 201 -6.56 15.59 -4.97
CA GLU A 201 -7.77 15.38 -5.79
C GLU A 201 -8.80 14.46 -5.15
N ASP A 202 -8.62 14.12 -3.86
CA ASP A 202 -9.59 13.43 -3.01
C ASP A 202 -10.16 12.14 -3.62
N ALA A 203 -9.30 11.36 -4.29
CA ALA A 203 -9.69 10.09 -4.89
C ALA A 203 -10.43 9.19 -3.87
N HIS A 204 -11.68 8.84 -4.17
CA HIS A 204 -12.62 8.07 -3.34
C HIS A 204 -13.11 8.77 -2.06
N ALA A 205 -12.95 10.08 -1.95
CA ALA A 205 -13.44 10.90 -0.84
C ALA A 205 -14.48 11.93 -1.33
N PRO A 206 -15.27 12.54 -0.42
CA PRO A 206 -16.16 13.63 -0.81
C PRO A 206 -15.40 14.76 -1.51
N ASN A 207 -16.03 15.37 -2.52
CA ASN A 207 -15.44 16.44 -3.34
C ASN A 207 -14.24 16.02 -4.21
N GLU A 208 -14.13 14.73 -4.57
CA GLU A 208 -13.21 14.26 -5.61
C GLU A 208 -13.31 15.14 -6.89
N PHE A 209 -12.16 15.59 -7.40
CA PHE A 209 -12.09 16.44 -8.59
C PHE A 209 -10.85 16.12 -9.43
N PHE A 210 -10.81 16.64 -10.66
CA PHE A 210 -9.64 16.51 -11.53
C PHE A 210 -9.35 17.84 -12.21
N ARG A 211 -8.07 18.22 -12.28
CA ARG A 211 -7.67 19.48 -12.91
C ARG A 211 -7.85 19.43 -14.42
N LEU A 212 -8.47 20.47 -14.98
CA LEU A 212 -8.54 20.63 -16.44
C LEU A 212 -7.14 20.77 -17.06
N SER A 213 -6.20 21.42 -16.38
CA SER A 213 -4.80 21.48 -16.83
C SER A 213 -4.15 20.08 -16.89
N SER A 214 -4.49 19.16 -16.00
CA SER A 214 -4.02 17.77 -16.06
C SER A 214 -4.56 17.02 -17.29
N LEU A 215 -5.77 17.35 -17.77
CA LEU A 215 -6.30 16.79 -19.03
C LEU A 215 -5.50 17.28 -20.24
N GLU A 216 -5.24 18.58 -20.32
CA GLU A 216 -4.42 19.18 -21.39
C GLU A 216 -3.00 18.61 -21.41
N GLU A 217 -2.40 18.45 -20.22
CA GLU A 217 -1.12 17.76 -20.08
C GLU A 217 -1.20 16.31 -20.56
N GLY A 218 -2.29 15.59 -20.26
CA GLY A 218 -2.51 14.22 -20.72
C GLY A 218 -2.50 14.10 -22.23
N LEU A 219 -3.25 14.96 -22.91
CA LEU A 219 -3.32 15.00 -24.36
C LEU A 219 -1.95 15.27 -25.01
N ARG A 220 -1.05 15.95 -24.31
CA ARG A 220 0.31 16.24 -24.77
C ARG A 220 1.32 15.14 -24.43
N LEU A 221 1.29 14.61 -23.20
CA LEU A 221 2.32 13.71 -22.67
C LEU A 221 2.12 12.26 -23.11
N TRP A 222 0.88 11.78 -23.21
CA TRP A 222 0.61 10.40 -23.62
C TRP A 222 1.12 10.07 -25.03
N PRO A 223 0.87 10.89 -26.07
CA PRO A 223 1.45 10.64 -27.39
C PRO A 223 2.99 10.64 -27.39
N LEU A 224 3.61 11.51 -26.59
CA LEU A 224 5.07 11.53 -26.44
C LEU A 224 5.60 10.23 -25.82
N LEU A 225 4.91 9.69 -24.81
CA LEU A 225 5.25 8.40 -24.22
C LEU A 225 5.15 7.28 -25.25
N LEU A 226 4.09 7.23 -26.04
CA LEU A 226 3.95 6.21 -27.09
C LEU A 226 5.06 6.31 -28.14
N THR A 227 5.43 7.53 -28.55
CA THR A 227 6.55 7.77 -29.46
C THR A 227 7.89 7.35 -28.85
N GLU A 228 8.18 7.73 -27.61
CA GLU A 228 9.40 7.35 -26.91
C GLU A 228 9.53 5.82 -26.78
N LEU A 229 8.43 5.13 -26.48
CA LEU A 229 8.40 3.68 -26.40
C LEU A 229 8.62 2.99 -27.76
N ALA A 230 8.18 3.61 -28.85
CA ALA A 230 8.35 3.06 -30.20
C ALA A 230 9.82 3.02 -30.65
N GLU A 231 10.67 3.89 -30.09
CA GLU A 231 12.12 3.91 -30.37
C GLU A 231 12.89 2.83 -29.59
N ILE A 232 12.29 2.22 -28.57
CA ILE A 232 12.93 1.21 -27.74
C ILE A 232 12.75 -0.17 -28.41
N PRO A 233 13.84 -0.91 -28.69
CA PRO A 233 13.73 -2.21 -29.35
C PRO A 233 12.95 -3.20 -28.46
N PRO A 234 12.06 -4.05 -29.03
CA PRO A 234 11.25 -4.99 -28.26
C PRO A 234 12.04 -5.92 -27.32
N GLY A 235 13.30 -6.22 -27.67
CA GLY A 235 14.20 -7.03 -26.85
C GLY A 235 14.54 -6.41 -25.50
N ALA A 236 14.50 -5.08 -25.36
CA ALA A 236 14.80 -4.39 -24.11
C ALA A 236 13.72 -4.59 -23.03
N PHE A 237 12.48 -4.89 -23.43
CA PHE A 237 11.37 -5.16 -22.50
C PHE A 237 11.31 -6.62 -22.04
N ARG A 238 12.08 -7.51 -22.67
CA ARG A 238 12.14 -8.91 -22.26
C ARG A 238 13.08 -9.00 -21.07
N ARG A 239 12.58 -9.48 -19.93
CA ARG A 239 13.44 -9.85 -18.81
C ARG A 239 14.39 -10.94 -19.28
N THR A 240 15.70 -10.69 -19.22
CA THR A 240 16.68 -11.79 -19.27
C THR A 240 16.39 -12.70 -18.08
N ALA A 241 16.09 -13.97 -18.38
CA ALA A 241 15.81 -14.99 -17.38
C ALA A 241 16.98 -15.18 -16.41
#